data_AF-A0A7C9D3K9-F1
#
_entry.id   AF-A0A7C9D3K9-F1
#
_cell.length_a   1.000
_cell.length_b   1.000
_cell.length_c   1.000
_cell.angle_alpha   90.00
_cell.angle_beta   90.00
_cell.angle_gamma   90.00
#
_symmetry.space_group_name_H-M   'P 1'
#
loop_
_entity.id
_entity.type
_entity.pdbx_description
1 polymer ?
#
loop_
_entity_poly.entity_id
_entity_poly.type
_entity_poly.pdbx_seq_one_letter_code
_entity_poly.pdbx_strand_id
1 'polypeptide(L)'
;MECCKEDSKLDRAEIRYSFKQGFPPRMKLKKTFKAKVKEWQKLTYVGPYEEMGEKKKSKSGMKCLEKRAVGIVHEFMSLTVEKMVEVEKISHFRKWFGIDFNIRDLFLDHPGIFYISTKGKRHTVFLREAYERGQLIDPNPVYEARMRLLDLVKFGRRGLLTKAPRSVNEDTDAHESENQRSSIFESFSTDSDKVH
;
A
#
# COMPACT_ATOMS: atom_id res chain seq x y z
N MET A 1 -19.86 11.25 -28.34
CA MET A 1 -19.51 9.92 -27.80
C MET A 1 -19.73 9.97 -26.31
N GLU A 2 -20.82 9.35 -25.91
CA GLU A 2 -21.45 9.44 -24.59
C GLU A 2 -20.78 8.41 -23.67
N CYS A 3 -20.11 8.87 -22.62
CA CYS A 3 -19.59 7.99 -21.58
C CYS A 3 -20.58 8.07 -20.41
N CYS A 4 -21.31 6.97 -20.22
CA CYS A 4 -22.34 6.82 -19.21
C CYS A 4 -21.82 7.26 -17.83
N LYS A 5 -22.41 8.34 -17.31
CA LYS A 5 -22.37 8.65 -15.88
C LYS A 5 -23.23 7.61 -15.18
N GLU A 6 -22.62 6.54 -14.69
CA GLU A 6 -23.27 5.68 -13.71
C GLU A 6 -23.12 6.35 -12.33
N ASP A 7 -24.16 7.09 -11.96
CA ASP A 7 -24.39 7.60 -10.60
C ASP A 7 -24.49 6.42 -9.63
N SER A 8 -23.35 5.95 -9.12
CA SER A 8 -23.33 4.97 -8.03
C SER A 8 -23.67 5.67 -6.71
N LYS A 9 -24.97 5.78 -6.41
CA LYS A 9 -25.44 5.98 -5.03
C LYS A 9 -25.03 4.76 -4.21
N LEU A 10 -23.79 4.75 -3.73
CA LEU A 10 -23.37 3.86 -2.66
C LEU A 10 -24.21 4.21 -1.42
N ASP A 11 -24.75 3.19 -0.75
CA ASP A 11 -25.50 3.41 0.48
C ASP A 11 -24.61 4.16 1.49
N ARG A 12 -25.17 5.14 2.21
CA ARG A 12 -24.41 6.00 3.13
C ARG A 12 -23.67 5.18 4.19
N ALA A 13 -24.20 4.01 4.56
CA ALA A 13 -23.54 3.05 5.44
C ALA A 13 -22.44 2.24 4.74
N GLU A 14 -22.58 1.94 3.44
CA GLU A 14 -21.57 1.26 2.62
C GLU A 14 -20.32 2.14 2.44
N ILE A 15 -20.48 3.47 2.37
CA ILE A 15 -19.36 4.43 2.29
C ILE A 15 -18.64 4.60 3.64
N ARG A 16 -19.38 4.63 4.76
CA ARG A 16 -18.83 5.00 6.08
C ARG A 16 -17.79 4.02 6.63
N TYR A 17 -17.91 2.73 6.30
CA TYR A 17 -17.06 1.69 6.86
C TYR A 17 -16.18 1.00 5.81
N SER A 18 -16.11 1.57 4.60
CA SER A 18 -15.36 0.96 3.50
C SER A 18 -13.95 1.50 3.37
N PHE A 19 -12.98 0.59 3.23
CA PHE A 19 -11.61 0.95 2.84
C PHE A 19 -11.49 1.12 1.33
N LYS A 20 -10.73 2.14 0.87
CA LYS A 20 -10.45 2.32 -0.55
C LYS A 20 -9.73 1.09 -1.10
N GLN A 21 -10.23 0.55 -2.21
CA GLN A 21 -9.65 -0.61 -2.86
C GLN A 21 -8.81 -0.17 -4.07
N GLY A 22 -7.55 -0.56 -4.10
CA GLY A 22 -6.63 -0.35 -5.21
C GLY A 22 -6.09 -1.67 -5.73
N PHE A 23 -6.24 -1.93 -7.03
CA PHE A 23 -5.74 -3.13 -7.70
C PHE A 23 -4.91 -2.73 -8.93
N PRO A 24 -3.84 -3.47 -9.27
CA PRO A 24 -3.10 -3.21 -10.49
C PRO A 24 -4.00 -3.28 -11.73
N PRO A 25 -3.82 -2.42 -12.75
CA PRO A 25 -4.74 -2.33 -13.90
C PRO A 25 -4.97 -3.64 -14.64
N ARG A 26 -3.98 -4.54 -14.67
CA ARG A 26 -4.05 -5.84 -15.37
C ARG A 26 -4.55 -6.99 -14.50
N MET A 27 -4.83 -6.75 -13.22
CA MET A 27 -5.22 -7.82 -12.30
C MET A 27 -6.70 -8.17 -12.44
N LYS A 28 -6.99 -9.40 -12.90
CA LYS A 28 -8.36 -9.91 -13.01
C LYS A 28 -8.79 -10.58 -11.69
N LEU A 29 -9.64 -9.89 -10.94
CA LEU A 29 -10.23 -10.45 -9.71
C LEU A 29 -11.39 -11.41 -10.04
N LYS A 30 -11.37 -12.59 -9.42
CA LYS A 30 -12.47 -13.56 -9.48
C LYS A 30 -13.76 -12.93 -8.93
N LYS A 31 -14.92 -13.25 -9.54
CA LYS A 31 -16.24 -12.75 -9.10
C LYS A 31 -16.52 -13.10 -7.63
N THR A 32 -16.13 -14.30 -7.21
CA THR A 32 -16.24 -14.78 -5.82
C THR A 32 -15.45 -13.92 -4.84
N PHE A 33 -14.22 -13.53 -5.21
CA PHE A 33 -13.39 -12.64 -4.40
C PHE A 33 -14.01 -11.26 -4.27
N LYS A 34 -14.49 -10.66 -5.38
CA LYS A 34 -15.17 -9.36 -5.35
C LYS A 34 -16.40 -9.38 -4.44
N ALA A 35 -17.19 -10.46 -4.47
CA ALA A 35 -18.34 -10.63 -3.59
C ALA A 35 -17.93 -10.75 -2.11
N LYS A 36 -16.90 -11.55 -1.80
CA LYS A 36 -16.34 -11.67 -0.44
C LYS A 36 -15.88 -10.32 0.10
N VAL A 37 -15.12 -9.56 -0.71
CA VAL A 37 -14.67 -8.21 -0.33
C VAL A 37 -15.87 -7.30 -0.09
N LYS A 38 -16.88 -7.29 -0.97
CA LYS A 38 -18.08 -6.46 -0.79
C LYS A 38 -18.85 -6.80 0.48
N GLU A 39 -19.02 -8.09 0.81
CA GLU A 39 -19.65 -8.53 2.06
C GLU A 39 -18.83 -8.07 3.28
N TRP A 40 -17.51 -8.23 3.23
CA TRP A 40 -16.61 -7.83 4.32
C TRP A 40 -16.57 -6.30 4.52
N GLN A 41 -16.62 -5.51 3.44
CA GLN A 41 -16.68 -4.05 3.51
C GLN A 41 -17.94 -3.53 4.20
N LYS A 42 -19.05 -4.30 4.20
CA LYS A 42 -20.30 -3.93 4.87
C LYS A 42 -20.30 -4.14 6.38
N LEU A 43 -19.33 -4.90 6.92
CA LEU A 43 -19.24 -5.13 8.36
C LEU A 43 -19.02 -3.80 9.10
N THR A 44 -19.60 -3.64 10.29
CA THR A 44 -19.39 -2.42 11.07
C THR A 44 -17.92 -2.32 11.49
N TYR A 45 -17.32 -1.14 11.32
CA TYR A 45 -16.02 -0.87 11.90
C TYR A 45 -16.18 -0.66 13.41
N VAL A 46 -15.62 -1.57 14.20
CA VAL A 46 -15.56 -1.44 15.66
C VAL A 46 -14.28 -0.71 16.01
N GLY A 47 -14.39 0.36 16.80
CA GLY A 47 -13.27 1.21 17.14
C GLY A 47 -12.13 0.44 17.82
N PRO A 48 -10.87 0.87 17.66
CA PRO A 48 -9.72 0.23 18.30
C PRO A 48 -9.79 0.27 19.83
N TYR A 49 -10.56 1.18 20.40
CA TYR A 49 -10.75 1.33 21.85
C TYR A 49 -12.06 0.74 22.39
N GLU A 50 -12.90 0.17 21.53
CA GLU A 50 -14.19 -0.41 21.94
C GLU A 50 -14.02 -1.86 22.42
N GLU A 51 -14.73 -2.23 23.49
CA GLU A 51 -14.73 -3.59 24.01
C GLU A 51 -15.49 -4.53 23.06
N MET A 52 -14.74 -5.43 22.43
CA MET A 52 -15.31 -6.56 21.70
C MET A 52 -15.80 -7.60 22.72
N GLY A 53 -17.11 -7.62 22.98
CA GLY A 53 -17.74 -8.63 23.83
C GLY A 53 -17.50 -10.08 23.37
N GLU A 54 -18.14 -11.06 24.02
CA GLU A 54 -17.89 -12.51 23.87
C GLU A 54 -18.13 -13.13 22.47
N LYS A 55 -18.45 -12.31 21.46
CA LYS A 55 -18.73 -12.72 20.07
C LYS A 55 -17.53 -13.33 19.33
N LYS A 56 -16.34 -13.40 19.95
CA LYS A 56 -15.08 -13.91 19.36
C LYS A 56 -15.19 -15.33 18.80
N LYS A 57 -16.08 -16.18 19.31
CA LYS A 57 -16.17 -17.60 18.92
C LYS A 57 -16.99 -17.88 17.65
N SER A 58 -17.72 -16.90 17.12
CA SER A 58 -18.55 -17.08 15.92
C SER A 58 -17.79 -16.72 14.64
N LYS A 59 -18.15 -17.34 13.50
CA LYS A 59 -17.58 -16.98 12.19
C LYS A 59 -17.76 -15.49 11.85
N SER A 60 -18.92 -14.92 12.21
CA SER A 60 -19.18 -13.48 12.02
C SER A 60 -18.29 -12.62 12.93
N GLY A 61 -18.11 -13.02 14.19
CA GLY A 61 -17.22 -12.33 15.12
C GLY A 61 -15.77 -12.33 14.66
N MET A 62 -15.29 -13.41 14.05
CA MET A 62 -13.93 -13.47 13.49
C MET A 62 -13.75 -12.48 12.33
N LYS A 63 -14.71 -12.36 11.41
CA LYS A 63 -14.66 -11.34 10.34
C LYS A 63 -14.69 -9.91 10.91
N CYS A 64 -15.42 -9.66 11.99
CA CYS A 64 -15.42 -8.35 12.65
C CYS A 64 -14.06 -8.05 13.31
N LEU A 65 -13.43 -9.04 13.96
CA LEU A 65 -12.09 -8.90 14.51
C LEU A 65 -11.04 -8.65 13.42
N GLU A 66 -11.15 -9.35 12.29
CA GLU A 66 -10.31 -9.14 11.11
C GLU A 66 -10.45 -7.70 10.60
N LYS A 67 -11.69 -7.21 10.46
CA LYS A 67 -11.96 -5.82 10.07
C LYS A 67 -11.38 -4.79 11.04
N ARG A 68 -11.47 -5.05 12.35
CA ARG A 68 -10.85 -4.20 13.37
C ARG A 68 -9.32 -4.22 13.24
N ALA A 69 -8.72 -5.39 13.06
CA ALA A 69 -7.27 -5.52 12.86
C ALA A 69 -6.78 -4.76 11.62
N VAL A 70 -7.51 -4.86 10.50
CA VAL A 70 -7.21 -4.07 9.29
C VAL A 70 -7.28 -2.58 9.58
N GLY A 71 -8.32 -2.11 10.27
CA GLY A 71 -8.43 -0.68 10.57
C GLY A 71 -7.35 -0.18 11.52
N ILE A 72 -6.98 -0.95 12.56
CA ILE A 72 -5.86 -0.59 13.45
C ILE A 72 -4.57 -0.42 12.64
N VAL A 73 -4.25 -1.39 11.78
CA VAL A 73 -3.02 -1.32 10.98
C VAL A 73 -3.08 -0.20 9.95
N HIS A 74 -4.25 0.01 9.35
CA HIS A 74 -4.50 1.10 8.41
C HIS A 74 -4.28 2.48 9.06
N GLU A 75 -4.85 2.71 10.25
CA GLU A 75 -4.64 3.93 11.02
C GLU A 75 -3.18 4.09 11.44
N PHE A 76 -2.57 3.04 11.97
CA PHE A 76 -1.16 3.04 12.37
C PHE A 76 -0.23 3.42 11.21
N MET A 77 -0.41 2.81 10.04
CA MET A 77 0.36 3.14 8.84
C MET A 77 0.04 4.55 8.34
N SER A 78 -1.20 5.03 8.52
CA SER A 78 -1.57 6.41 8.22
C SER A 78 -0.85 7.44 9.09
N LEU A 79 -0.32 7.05 10.25
CA LEU A 79 0.52 7.91 11.09
C LEU A 79 2.00 7.89 10.69
N THR A 80 2.45 6.90 9.93
CA THR A 80 3.86 6.87 9.50
C THR A 80 4.13 7.88 8.38
N VAL A 81 5.39 8.32 8.27
CA VAL A 81 5.82 9.28 7.25
C VAL A 81 5.62 8.72 5.84
N GLU A 82 6.05 7.48 5.63
CA GLU A 82 6.06 6.85 4.31
C GLU A 82 4.84 5.97 4.07
N LYS A 83 3.85 5.94 4.98
CA LYS A 83 2.67 5.05 4.89
C LYS A 83 3.02 3.59 4.62
N MET A 84 4.18 3.17 5.12
CA MET A 84 4.73 1.83 5.03
C MET A 84 5.45 1.45 6.32
N VAL A 85 5.63 0.15 6.55
CA VAL A 85 6.36 -0.40 7.70
C VAL A 85 6.79 -1.85 7.42
N GLU A 86 7.81 -2.34 8.12
CA GLU A 86 8.20 -3.75 8.06
C GLU A 86 7.14 -4.65 8.72
N VAL A 87 6.84 -5.78 8.10
CA VAL A 87 5.86 -6.77 8.59
C VAL A 87 6.29 -7.31 9.96
N GLU A 88 7.59 -7.54 10.15
CA GLU A 88 8.16 -8.02 11.41
C GLU A 88 7.91 -7.01 12.55
N LYS A 89 7.95 -5.70 12.27
CA LYS A 89 7.70 -4.66 13.27
C LYS A 89 6.25 -4.71 13.76
N ILE A 90 5.28 -4.82 12.86
CA ILE A 90 3.87 -4.98 13.27
C ILE A 90 3.69 -6.32 14.03
N SER A 91 4.34 -7.39 13.58
CA SER A 91 4.25 -8.70 14.23
C SER A 91 4.69 -8.67 15.71
N HIS A 92 5.73 -7.89 16.05
CA HIS A 92 6.15 -7.70 17.43
C HIS A 92 5.09 -7.00 18.30
N PHE A 93 4.32 -6.07 17.73
CA PHE A 93 3.28 -5.33 18.44
C PHE A 93 1.89 -5.95 18.34
N ARG A 94 1.75 -7.08 17.62
CA ARG A 94 0.47 -7.78 17.40
C ARG A 94 -0.36 -7.94 18.69
N LYS A 95 0.25 -8.41 19.77
CA LYS A 95 -0.42 -8.62 21.06
C LYS A 95 -0.88 -7.31 21.70
N TRP A 96 -0.10 -6.25 21.57
CA TRP A 96 -0.43 -4.92 22.10
C TRP A 96 -1.63 -4.30 21.39
N PHE A 97 -1.77 -4.57 20.09
CA PHE A 97 -2.93 -4.17 19.31
C PHE A 97 -4.15 -5.09 19.50
N GLY A 98 -4.05 -6.15 20.29
CA GLY A 98 -5.13 -7.14 20.44
C GLY A 98 -5.48 -7.87 19.14
N ILE A 99 -4.50 -8.01 18.24
CA ILE A 99 -4.68 -8.66 16.94
C ILE A 99 -4.41 -10.16 17.11
N ASP A 100 -5.44 -10.98 16.95
CA ASP A 100 -5.33 -12.44 17.07
C ASP A 100 -5.00 -13.13 15.73
N PHE A 101 -4.69 -12.37 14.68
CA PHE A 101 -4.36 -12.88 13.34
C PHE A 101 -2.85 -12.93 13.08
N ASN A 102 -2.40 -13.84 12.22
CA ASN A 102 -1.07 -13.74 11.64
C ASN A 102 -1.01 -12.47 10.78
N ILE A 103 -0.06 -11.59 11.08
CA ILE A 103 0.08 -10.28 10.42
C ILE A 103 0.34 -10.43 8.91
N ARG A 104 1.13 -11.43 8.51
CA ARG A 104 1.39 -11.67 7.09
C ARG A 104 0.12 -12.08 6.37
N ASP A 105 -0.61 -13.03 6.94
CA ASP A 105 -1.85 -13.55 6.35
C ASP A 105 -2.91 -12.43 6.25
N LEU A 106 -3.02 -11.59 7.28
CA LEU A 106 -3.88 -10.41 7.27
C LEU A 106 -3.61 -9.50 6.06
N PHE A 107 -2.35 -9.26 5.72
CA PHE A 107 -2.01 -8.44 4.55
C PHE A 107 -2.30 -9.13 3.22
N LEU A 108 -2.06 -10.45 3.14
CA LEU A 108 -2.32 -11.24 1.95
C LEU A 108 -3.82 -11.42 1.68
N ASP A 109 -4.65 -11.46 2.72
CA ASP A 109 -6.11 -11.54 2.62
C ASP A 109 -6.75 -10.22 2.15
N HIS A 110 -6.04 -9.09 2.31
CA HIS A 110 -6.51 -7.76 1.93
C HIS A 110 -5.61 -7.06 0.89
N PRO A 111 -5.38 -7.67 -0.29
CA PRO A 111 -4.46 -7.17 -1.29
C PRO A 111 -4.96 -5.91 -2.01
N GLY A 112 -6.22 -5.50 -1.79
CA GLY A 112 -6.77 -4.24 -2.29
C GLY A 112 -6.46 -3.04 -1.40
N ILE A 113 -6.07 -3.28 -0.15
CA ILE A 113 -5.75 -2.23 0.83
C ILE A 113 -4.24 -2.19 1.03
N PHE A 114 -3.63 -3.36 1.21
CA PHE A 114 -2.21 -3.50 1.47
C PHE A 114 -1.47 -4.06 0.26
N TYR A 115 -0.22 -3.67 0.13
CA TYR A 115 0.74 -4.25 -0.77
C TYR A 115 1.95 -4.72 0.04
N ILE A 116 2.40 -5.96 -0.18
CA ILE A 116 3.60 -6.50 0.48
C ILE A 116 4.71 -6.58 -0.55
N SER A 117 5.84 -5.92 -0.28
CA SER A 117 7.09 -6.12 -1.00
C SER A 117 7.94 -7.16 -0.27
N THR A 118 8.41 -8.15 -1.01
CA THR A 118 9.32 -9.19 -0.52
C THR A 118 10.78 -8.92 -0.91
N LYS A 119 11.11 -7.67 -1.24
CA LYS A 119 12.44 -7.27 -1.71
C LYS A 119 13.51 -7.42 -0.62
N GLY A 120 14.49 -8.28 -0.87
CA GLY A 120 15.62 -8.50 0.03
C GLY A 120 15.28 -9.48 1.17
N LYS A 121 15.78 -9.21 2.38
CA LYS A 121 15.62 -10.09 3.55
C LYS A 121 14.43 -9.74 4.45
N ARG A 122 13.76 -8.61 4.20
CA ARG A 122 12.71 -8.05 5.07
C ARG A 122 11.46 -7.83 4.23
N HIS A 123 10.30 -8.05 4.83
CA HIS A 123 9.04 -7.79 4.15
C HIS A 123 8.52 -6.42 4.56
N THR A 124 8.19 -5.59 3.59
CA THR A 124 7.64 -4.25 3.83
C THR A 124 6.22 -4.20 3.33
N VAL A 125 5.30 -3.76 4.17
CA VAL A 125 3.90 -3.52 3.80
C VAL A 125 3.68 -2.04 3.52
N PHE A 126 2.94 -1.75 2.46
CA PHE A 126 2.59 -0.42 1.99
C PHE A 126 1.07 -0.26 1.99
N LEU A 127 0.60 0.93 2.37
CA LEU A 127 -0.81 1.30 2.28
C LEU A 127 -1.12 1.74 0.84
N ARG A 128 -1.87 0.96 0.07
CA ARG A 128 -2.08 1.22 -1.37
C ARG A 128 -2.73 2.56 -1.67
N GLU A 129 -3.71 2.95 -0.86
CA GLU A 129 -4.43 4.20 -1.09
C GLU A 129 -3.59 5.46 -0.92
N ALA A 130 -2.46 5.36 -0.22
CA ALA A 130 -1.56 6.47 -0.01
C ALA A 130 -0.60 6.71 -1.18
N TYR A 131 -0.58 5.80 -2.16
CA TYR A 131 0.35 5.84 -3.28
C TYR A 131 -0.37 5.93 -4.62
N GLU A 132 0.15 6.78 -5.50
CA GLU A 132 -0.25 6.87 -6.89
C GLU A 132 1.00 6.86 -7.79
N ARG A 133 1.01 6.00 -8.81
CA ARG A 133 2.15 5.84 -9.75
C ARG A 133 3.52 5.65 -9.06
N GLY A 134 3.51 5.02 -7.88
CA GLY A 134 4.72 4.74 -7.09
C GLY A 134 5.23 5.93 -6.26
N GLN A 135 4.46 7.01 -6.14
CA GLN A 135 4.77 8.15 -5.28
C GLN A 135 3.70 8.32 -4.21
N LEU A 136 4.10 8.90 -3.07
CA LEU A 136 3.15 9.24 -2.01
C LEU A 136 2.24 10.39 -2.47
N ILE A 137 0.93 10.24 -2.27
CA ILE A 137 -0.07 11.24 -2.70
C ILE A 137 0.08 12.54 -1.89
N ASP A 138 0.33 12.42 -0.59
CA ASP A 138 0.54 13.53 0.33
C ASP A 138 1.94 13.41 0.98
N PRO A 139 3.00 13.84 0.27
CA PRO A 139 4.37 13.77 0.76
C PRO A 139 4.64 14.85 1.82
N ASN A 140 5.37 14.47 2.87
CA ASN A 140 5.87 15.44 3.84
C ASN A 140 7.33 15.85 3.51
N PRO A 141 7.83 16.96 4.09
CA PRO A 141 9.18 17.45 3.78
C PRO A 141 10.31 16.46 4.07
N VAL A 142 10.13 15.59 5.06
CA VAL A 142 11.11 14.55 5.42
C VAL A 142 11.18 13.48 4.33
N TYR A 143 10.03 13.06 3.80
CA TYR A 143 9.95 12.13 2.68
C TYR A 143 10.57 12.74 1.43
N GLU A 144 10.25 14.01 1.10
CA GLU A 144 10.86 14.69 -0.05
C GLU A 144 12.37 14.79 0.05
N ALA A 145 12.90 15.18 1.23
CA ALA A 145 14.33 15.25 1.47
C ALA A 145 15.00 13.87 1.28
N ARG A 146 14.37 12.80 1.78
CA ARG A 146 14.85 11.43 1.60
C ARG A 146 14.84 11.04 0.12
N MET A 147 13.80 11.38 -0.64
CA MET A 147 13.73 11.09 -2.07
C MET A 147 14.82 11.82 -2.86
N ARG A 148 15.02 13.12 -2.62
CA ARG A 148 16.10 13.89 -3.24
C ARG A 148 17.48 13.33 -2.91
N LEU A 149 17.70 12.91 -1.67
CA LEU A 149 18.95 12.26 -1.27
C LEU A 149 19.16 10.94 -2.02
N LEU A 150 18.13 10.10 -2.10
CA LEU A 150 18.19 8.83 -2.80
C LEU A 150 18.44 9.01 -4.30
N ASP A 151 17.79 9.99 -4.92
CA ASP A 151 18.05 10.38 -6.30
C ASP A 151 19.52 10.80 -6.48
N LEU A 152 20.06 11.66 -5.60
CA LEU A 152 21.46 12.08 -5.66
C LEU A 152 22.43 10.90 -5.53
N VAL A 153 22.15 9.96 -4.62
CA VAL A 153 22.97 8.74 -4.45
C VAL A 153 22.96 7.90 -5.72
N LYS A 154 21.83 7.79 -6.43
CA LYS A 154 21.76 7.11 -7.72
C LYS A 154 22.49 7.83 -8.83
N PHE A 155 22.43 9.16 -8.86
CA PHE A 155 23.16 9.94 -9.84
C PHE A 155 24.68 9.79 -9.66
N GLY A 156 25.13 9.40 -8.46
CA GLY A 156 26.54 9.15 -8.17
C GLY A 156 27.41 10.39 -8.36
N ARG A 157 28.73 10.21 -8.40
CA ARG A 157 29.69 11.31 -8.69
C ARG A 157 29.87 11.55 -10.19
N ARG A 158 28.80 11.52 -10.99
CA ARG A 158 28.88 11.77 -12.44
C ARG A 158 29.27 13.22 -12.81
N GLY A 159 29.28 14.15 -11.84
CA GLY A 159 29.63 15.57 -12.04
C GLY A 159 30.93 16.07 -11.41
N LEU A 160 31.73 15.23 -10.73
CA LEU A 160 33.01 15.66 -10.11
C LEU A 160 34.26 15.33 -10.95
N LEU A 161 34.07 14.66 -12.09
CA LEU A 161 35.10 14.39 -13.10
C LEU A 161 34.57 14.88 -14.44
N THR A 162 34.58 16.18 -14.66
CA THR A 162 34.71 16.86 -15.98
C THR A 162 34.27 18.32 -15.85
N LYS A 163 35.25 19.21 -15.68
CA LYS A 163 35.24 20.57 -16.23
C LYS A 163 36.69 21.08 -16.31
N ALA A 164 37.45 20.52 -17.25
CA ALA A 164 38.23 21.37 -18.14
C ALA A 164 37.31 21.71 -19.33
N PRO A 165 37.25 22.95 -19.80
CA PRO A 165 36.23 23.35 -20.77
C PRO A 165 36.66 22.97 -22.18
N ARG A 166 35.87 22.16 -22.89
CA ARG A 166 35.82 22.17 -24.36
C ARG A 166 34.39 21.94 -24.87
N SER A 167 33.90 23.00 -25.50
CA SER A 167 32.92 23.10 -26.61
C SER A 167 31.89 21.99 -26.83
N VAL A 168 30.62 22.41 -26.69
CA VAL A 168 29.42 22.14 -27.52
C VAL A 168 29.50 20.99 -28.53
N ASN A 169 28.58 20.03 -28.39
CA ASN A 169 27.60 19.64 -29.42
C ASN A 169 26.42 18.92 -28.73
N GLU A 170 25.20 19.35 -29.05
CA GLU A 170 23.95 18.67 -28.73
C GLU A 170 23.87 17.34 -29.48
N ASP A 171 23.55 16.27 -28.75
CA ASP A 171 22.40 15.41 -29.01
C ASP A 171 22.43 14.19 -28.07
N THR A 172 21.26 13.56 -27.93
CA THR A 172 20.96 12.22 -27.37
C THR A 172 20.51 12.12 -25.90
N ASP A 173 19.20 11.88 -25.77
CA ASP A 173 18.48 10.92 -24.92
C ASP A 173 19.01 10.61 -23.52
N ALA A 174 18.18 10.91 -22.51
CA ALA A 174 18.39 10.44 -21.14
C ALA A 174 17.07 9.93 -20.51
N HIS A 175 16.62 8.79 -21.03
CA HIS A 175 15.77 7.83 -20.31
C HIS A 175 16.55 7.28 -19.09
N GLU A 176 16.59 7.98 -17.96
CA GLU A 176 17.27 7.42 -16.77
C GLU A 176 16.77 7.93 -15.41
N SER A 177 15.61 8.58 -15.36
CA SER A 177 14.92 8.90 -14.09
C SER A 177 14.14 7.73 -13.48
N GLU A 178 14.16 6.56 -14.13
CA GLU A 178 13.28 5.44 -13.79
C GLU A 178 13.82 4.54 -12.69
N ASN A 179 15.10 4.54 -12.31
CA ASN A 179 15.65 3.38 -11.59
C ASN A 179 15.36 3.28 -10.06
N GLN A 180 14.63 4.23 -9.45
CA GLN A 180 14.13 4.15 -8.04
C GLN A 180 12.62 4.21 -7.99
N ARG A 181 12.04 5.00 -8.89
CA ARG A 181 10.65 4.84 -9.32
C ARG A 181 10.39 3.40 -9.70
N SER A 182 11.31 2.75 -10.41
CA SER A 182 11.35 1.33 -10.75
C SER A 182 11.52 0.45 -9.53
N SER A 183 12.15 0.84 -8.43
CA SER A 183 12.19 -0.06 -7.26
C SER A 183 10.81 -0.19 -6.62
N ILE A 184 10.06 0.91 -6.50
CA ILE A 184 8.68 0.89 -6.00
C ILE A 184 7.73 0.37 -7.09
N PHE A 185 7.92 0.75 -8.35
CA PHE A 185 7.14 0.32 -9.51
C PHE A 185 7.41 -1.14 -9.94
N GLU A 186 8.62 -1.66 -9.78
CA GLU A 186 9.00 -3.09 -9.87
C GLU A 186 8.43 -3.83 -8.68
N SER A 187 8.40 -3.26 -7.47
CA SER A 187 7.62 -3.88 -6.38
C SER A 187 6.17 -4.11 -6.86
N PHE A 188 5.54 -3.09 -7.43
CA PHE A 188 4.17 -3.21 -7.96
C PHE A 188 4.02 -4.06 -9.24
N SER A 189 5.09 -4.25 -10.04
CA SER A 189 5.04 -4.94 -11.35
C SER A 189 5.60 -6.37 -11.32
N THR A 190 6.63 -6.68 -10.53
CA THR A 190 7.38 -7.95 -10.57
C THR A 190 6.71 -9.10 -9.80
N ASP A 191 5.74 -8.83 -8.92
CA ASP A 191 5.04 -9.88 -8.17
C ASP A 191 3.72 -10.34 -8.83
N SER A 192 3.39 -9.81 -10.01
CA SER A 192 2.26 -10.31 -10.81
C SER A 192 2.55 -11.66 -11.48
N ASP A 193 3.81 -12.10 -11.49
CA ASP A 193 4.28 -13.31 -12.19
C ASP A 193 4.52 -14.52 -11.25
N LYS A 194 4.20 -14.42 -9.96
CA LYS A 194 4.35 -15.51 -8.99
C LYS A 194 3.09 -15.76 -8.16
N VAL A 195 1.99 -16.06 -8.84
CA VAL A 195 0.89 -16.82 -8.22
C VAL A 195 0.43 -17.89 -9.20
N HIS A 196 0.95 -19.10 -9.04
CA HIS A 196 0.34 -20.35 -9.46
C HIS A 196 0.20 -21.22 -8.23
#